data_AF-A0A447N711-F1
#
_entry.id   AF-A0A447N711-F1
#
_cell.length_a   1.000
_cell.length_b   1.000
_cell.length_c   1.000
_cell.angle_alpha   90.00
_cell.angle_beta   90.00
_cell.angle_gamma   90.00
#
_symmetry.space_group_name_H-M   'P 1'
#
loop_
_entity.id
_entity.type
_entity.pdbx_description
1 polymer ?
#
loop_
_entity_poly.entity_id
_entity_poly.type
_entity_poly.pdbx_seq_one_letter_code
_entity_poly.pdbx_strand_id
1 'polypeptide(L)'
;MGEEAVAFAIIIAPLMVRLGYDSITTVLVTYIATQIGFASSWMNPFCVVVAQGIAGVPVLSGSGLRIVVWIVATLIGLVFTLVYASRVKKNPLLSRVHESDRYFREQQDEVVQRPFTFGDWLVLLVLTGVMIWVVWGVIVHAWFIPEIASQFFTMGVVIGLIGVIFPPQRYDDQRDGVLIHRRGEDDDRARLAGGFCQKAFCCWSATAKPGKPQRAQYAA
;
A
#
# COMPACT_ATOMS: atom_id res chain seq x y z
N MET A 1 -2.78 3.64 17.03
CA MET A 1 -3.57 3.54 15.79
C MET A 1 -3.17 4.54 14.71
N GLY A 2 -2.00 5.19 14.82
CA GLY A 2 -1.55 6.17 13.81
C GLY A 2 -0.79 5.53 12.65
N GLU A 3 0.05 4.54 12.91
CA GLU A 3 0.97 3.98 11.90
C GLU A 3 0.22 3.23 10.78
N GLU A 4 -0.84 2.51 11.13
CA GLU A 4 -1.71 1.83 10.17
C GLU A 4 -2.48 2.81 9.27
N ALA A 5 -2.92 3.95 9.82
CA ALA A 5 -3.59 4.99 9.05
C ALA A 5 -2.67 5.64 8.01
N VAL A 6 -1.35 5.73 8.29
CA VAL A 6 -0.36 6.24 7.32
C VAL A 6 -0.25 5.30 6.12
N ALA A 7 -0.21 3.98 6.34
CA ALA A 7 -0.19 3.01 5.25
C ALA A 7 -1.45 3.10 4.37
N PHE A 8 -2.63 3.24 4.99
CA PHE A 8 -3.89 3.47 4.26
C PHE A 8 -3.90 4.80 3.49
N ALA A 9 -3.36 5.87 4.07
CA ALA A 9 -3.27 7.17 3.42
C ALA A 9 -2.43 7.10 2.13
N ILE A 10 -1.30 6.39 2.15
CA ILE A 10 -0.44 6.20 0.97
C ILE A 10 -1.20 5.48 -0.17
N ILE A 11 -2.02 4.49 0.17
CA ILE A 11 -2.81 3.73 -0.83
C ILE A 11 -3.96 4.58 -1.39
N ILE A 12 -4.62 5.39 -0.56
CA ILE A 12 -5.80 6.16 -0.94
C ILE A 12 -5.44 7.49 -1.62
N ALA A 13 -4.25 8.05 -1.34
CA ALA A 13 -3.77 9.30 -1.92
C ALA A 13 -3.91 9.39 -3.45
N PRO A 14 -3.39 8.43 -4.26
CA PRO A 14 -3.50 8.51 -5.71
C PRO A 14 -4.96 8.47 -6.21
N LEU A 15 -5.85 7.76 -5.49
CA LEU A 15 -7.27 7.73 -5.83
C LEU A 15 -7.93 9.10 -5.58
N MET A 16 -7.64 9.73 -4.45
CA MET A 16 -8.21 11.04 -4.10
C MET A 16 -7.73 12.15 -5.02
N VAL A 17 -6.44 12.15 -5.39
CA VAL A 17 -5.88 13.11 -6.35
C VAL A 17 -6.55 12.99 -7.73
N ARG A 18 -6.86 11.76 -8.18
CA ARG A 18 -7.60 11.52 -9.43
C ARG A 18 -9.04 12.02 -9.39
N LEU A 19 -9.69 11.94 -8.22
CA LEU A 19 -11.04 12.46 -8.01
C LEU A 19 -11.10 14.00 -7.94
N GLY A 20 -9.93 14.67 -8.02
CA GLY A 20 -9.80 16.13 -7.96
C GLY A 20 -9.75 16.68 -6.54
N TYR A 21 -9.51 15.82 -5.54
CA TYR A 21 -9.19 16.21 -4.17
C TYR A 21 -7.68 16.30 -3.97
N ASP A 22 -7.22 16.78 -2.81
CA ASP A 22 -5.80 16.90 -2.49
C ASP A 22 -5.33 15.85 -1.47
N SER A 23 -4.02 15.73 -1.31
CA SER A 23 -3.41 14.84 -0.30
C SER A 23 -3.81 15.22 1.13
N ILE A 24 -4.12 16.50 1.42
CA ILE A 24 -4.64 16.91 2.74
C ILE A 24 -6.01 16.27 2.99
N THR A 25 -6.91 16.31 2.00
CA THR A 25 -8.22 15.65 2.08
C THR A 25 -8.04 14.15 2.34
N THR A 26 -7.05 13.52 1.71
CA THR A 26 -6.70 12.11 1.98
C THR A 26 -6.35 11.88 3.44
N VAL A 27 -5.50 12.72 4.03
CA VAL A 27 -5.13 12.61 5.45
C VAL A 27 -6.32 12.89 6.37
N LEU A 28 -7.21 13.81 6.00
CA LEU A 28 -8.44 14.09 6.77
C LEU A 28 -9.37 12.86 6.80
N VAL A 29 -9.61 12.22 5.65
CA VAL A 29 -10.52 11.07 5.59
C VAL A 29 -9.94 9.78 6.17
N THR A 30 -8.61 9.67 6.25
CA THR A 30 -7.93 8.50 6.81
C THR A 30 -7.57 8.73 8.27
N TYR A 31 -6.57 9.57 8.52
CA TYR A 31 -5.99 9.77 9.85
C TYR A 31 -6.96 10.44 10.83
N ILE A 32 -7.55 11.59 10.48
CA ILE A 32 -8.46 12.28 11.40
C ILE A 32 -9.70 11.43 11.70
N ALA A 33 -10.25 10.76 10.68
CA ALA A 33 -11.37 9.85 10.86
C ALA A 33 -11.06 8.74 11.87
N THR A 34 -9.90 8.09 11.77
CA THR A 34 -9.46 7.05 12.71
C THR A 34 -9.33 7.60 14.14
N GLN A 35 -8.76 8.79 14.31
CA GLN A 35 -8.58 9.37 15.64
C GLN A 35 -9.91 9.75 16.31
N ILE A 36 -10.85 10.33 15.56
CA ILE A 36 -12.19 10.65 16.06
C ILE A 36 -12.93 9.35 16.44
N GLY A 37 -12.86 8.33 15.58
CA GLY A 37 -13.49 7.04 15.81
C GLY A 37 -12.95 6.34 17.05
N PHE A 38 -11.63 6.30 17.23
CA PHE A 38 -11.01 5.68 18.41
C PHE A 38 -11.35 6.42 19.70
N ALA A 39 -11.31 7.76 19.69
CA ALA A 39 -11.56 8.58 20.88
C ALA A 39 -13.02 8.56 21.34
N SER A 40 -13.98 8.47 20.41
CA SER A 40 -15.40 8.54 20.72
C SER A 40 -16.13 7.19 20.69
N SER A 41 -15.45 6.09 20.37
CA SER A 41 -16.07 4.76 20.26
C SER A 41 -16.76 4.30 21.55
N TRP A 42 -18.03 3.91 21.42
CA TRP A 42 -18.86 3.45 22.52
C TRP A 42 -18.69 1.96 22.86
N MET A 43 -18.12 1.19 21.93
CA MET A 43 -18.03 -0.28 21.98
C MET A 43 -16.59 -0.79 21.82
N ASN A 44 -15.59 0.05 22.04
CA ASN A 44 -14.18 -0.31 21.87
C ASN A 44 -13.79 -1.47 22.83
N PRO A 45 -13.51 -2.67 22.30
CA PRO A 45 -13.25 -3.83 23.15
C PRO A 45 -11.91 -3.70 23.89
N PHE A 46 -10.95 -2.93 23.36
CA PHE A 46 -9.60 -2.81 23.93
C PHE A 46 -9.52 -1.82 25.07
N CYS A 47 -10.21 -0.69 24.95
CA CYS A 47 -10.14 0.36 25.96
C CYS A 47 -11.36 0.34 26.87
N VAL A 48 -12.56 0.36 26.29
CA VAL A 48 -13.80 0.59 27.02
C VAL A 48 -14.26 -0.66 27.73
N VAL A 49 -14.31 -1.80 27.03
CA VAL A 49 -14.81 -3.06 27.60
C VAL A 49 -13.83 -3.62 28.63
N VAL A 50 -12.52 -3.58 28.37
CA VAL A 50 -11.49 -3.97 29.36
C VAL A 50 -11.58 -3.10 30.62
N ALA A 51 -11.68 -1.77 30.47
CA ALA A 51 -11.80 -0.88 31.64
C ALA A 51 -13.08 -1.15 32.44
N GLN A 52 -14.20 -1.48 31.77
CA GLN A 52 -15.44 -1.88 32.44
C GLN A 52 -15.30 -3.20 33.20
N GLY A 53 -14.59 -4.17 32.61
CA GLY A 53 -14.24 -5.43 33.28
C GLY A 53 -13.40 -5.22 34.54
N ILE A 54 -12.40 -4.33 34.49
CA ILE A 54 -11.57 -3.96 35.66
C ILE A 54 -12.40 -3.22 36.72
N ALA A 55 -13.28 -2.31 36.29
CA ALA A 55 -14.11 -1.52 37.20
C ALA A 55 -15.33 -2.28 37.76
N GLY A 56 -15.54 -3.54 37.37
CA GLY A 56 -16.65 -4.37 37.85
C GLY A 56 -18.04 -3.87 37.42
N VAL A 57 -18.11 -3.00 36.41
CA VAL A 57 -19.38 -2.47 35.88
C VAL A 57 -19.82 -3.30 34.67
N PRO A 58 -21.13 -3.48 34.44
CA PRO A 58 -21.61 -4.26 33.32
C PRO A 58 -21.09 -3.69 31.98
N VAL A 59 -20.70 -4.61 31.08
CA VAL A 59 -20.28 -4.26 29.72
C VAL A 59 -21.39 -3.47 29.03
N LEU A 60 -21.01 -2.49 28.19
CA LEU A 60 -21.94 -1.56 27.54
C LEU A 60 -22.71 -0.60 28.47
N SER A 61 -22.44 -0.59 29.79
CA SER A 61 -23.03 0.42 30.68
C SER A 61 -22.67 1.84 30.22
N GLY A 62 -23.68 2.71 30.12
CA GLY A 62 -23.52 4.09 29.63
C GLY A 62 -23.35 4.24 28.12
N SER A 63 -23.66 3.20 27.33
CA SER A 63 -23.55 3.22 25.86
C SER A 63 -24.35 4.36 25.21
N GLY A 64 -25.54 4.69 25.71
CA GLY A 64 -26.40 5.74 25.16
C GLY A 64 -25.70 7.10 25.04
N LEU A 65 -25.07 7.58 26.12
CA LEU A 65 -24.30 8.85 26.10
C LEU A 65 -23.13 8.77 25.12
N ARG A 66 -22.40 7.64 25.12
CA ARG A 66 -21.23 7.45 24.24
C ARG A 66 -21.63 7.42 22.76
N ILE A 67 -22.76 6.80 22.42
CA ILE A 67 -23.31 6.80 21.06
C ILE A 67 -23.63 8.23 20.61
N VAL A 68 -24.25 9.04 21.47
CA VAL A 68 -24.53 10.45 21.15
C VAL A 68 -23.23 11.23 20.92
N VAL A 69 -22.24 11.08 21.80
CA VAL A 69 -20.93 11.74 21.64
C VAL A 69 -20.23 11.28 20.37
N TRP A 70 -20.25 9.98 20.06
CA TRP A 70 -19.70 9.40 18.84
C TRP A 70 -20.35 9.99 17.58
N ILE A 71 -21.69 10.06 17.56
CA ILE A 71 -22.44 10.66 16.45
C ILE A 71 -22.06 12.12 16.26
N VAL A 72 -22.06 12.91 17.34
CA VAL A 72 -21.75 14.35 17.27
C VAL A 72 -20.31 14.58 16.81
N ALA A 73 -19.34 13.86 17.38
CA ALA A 73 -17.93 13.98 17.00
C ALA A 73 -17.70 13.58 15.54
N THR A 74 -18.34 12.49 15.09
CA THR A 74 -18.27 12.02 13.70
C THR A 74 -18.91 13.02 12.74
N LEU A 75 -20.06 13.60 13.09
CA LEU A 75 -20.73 14.63 12.29
C LEU A 75 -19.88 15.89 12.14
N ILE A 76 -19.24 16.35 13.23
CA ILE A 76 -18.35 17.52 13.18
C ILE A 76 -17.16 17.23 12.24
N GLY A 77 -16.51 16.08 12.39
CA GLY A 77 -15.41 15.67 11.52
C GLY A 77 -15.81 15.53 10.05
N LEU A 78 -16.99 14.95 9.80
CA LEU A 78 -17.55 14.78 8.46
C LEU A 78 -17.85 16.12 7.81
N VAL A 79 -18.57 17.02 8.49
CA VAL A 79 -18.92 18.35 7.97
C VAL A 79 -17.65 19.16 7.69
N PHE A 80 -16.69 19.15 8.62
CA PHE A 80 -15.41 19.83 8.42
C PHE A 80 -14.69 19.32 7.17
N THR A 81 -14.61 18.00 7.01
CA THR A 81 -13.95 17.37 5.86
C THR A 81 -14.67 17.67 4.55
N LEU A 82 -16.00 17.62 4.51
CA LEU A 82 -16.79 17.93 3.31
C LEU A 82 -16.68 19.41 2.90
N VAL A 83 -16.69 20.33 3.87
CA VAL A 83 -16.51 21.77 3.61
C VAL A 83 -15.11 22.02 3.06
N TYR A 84 -14.07 21.39 3.61
CA TYR A 84 -12.72 21.51 3.09
C TYR A 84 -12.58 20.92 1.69
N ALA A 85 -13.01 19.66 1.51
CA ALA A 85 -12.92 18.93 0.24
C ALA A 85 -13.69 19.65 -0.88
N SER A 86 -14.85 20.23 -0.59
CA SER A 86 -15.63 20.99 -1.58
C SER A 86 -14.97 22.33 -1.97
N ARG A 87 -14.22 22.97 -1.06
CA ARG A 87 -13.44 24.18 -1.37
C ARG A 87 -12.24 23.86 -2.27
N VAL A 88 -11.51 22.80 -1.94
CA VAL A 88 -10.35 22.34 -2.73
C VAL A 88 -10.78 21.89 -4.13
N LYS A 89 -11.90 21.15 -4.24
CA LYS A 89 -12.43 20.71 -5.53
C LYS A 89 -12.85 21.86 -6.44
N LYS A 90 -13.37 22.96 -5.88
CA LYS A 90 -13.78 24.15 -6.65
C LYS A 90 -12.58 24.97 -7.13
N ASN A 91 -11.54 25.08 -6.31
CA ASN A 91 -10.34 25.84 -6.62
C ASN A 91 -9.09 25.04 -6.22
N PRO A 92 -8.49 24.26 -7.14
CA PRO A 92 -7.32 23.42 -6.83
C PRO A 92 -6.08 24.23 -6.40
N LEU A 93 -6.01 25.52 -6.74
CA LEU A 93 -4.96 26.46 -6.33
C LEU A 93 -5.04 26.87 -4.84
N LEU A 94 -6.17 26.62 -4.17
CA LEU A 94 -6.28 26.84 -2.72
C LEU A 94 -5.59 25.74 -1.90
N SER A 95 -5.21 24.61 -2.52
CA SER A 95 -4.45 23.59 -1.83
C SER A 95 -2.99 24.03 -1.69
N ARG A 96 -2.50 24.08 -0.43
CA ARG A 96 -1.09 24.36 -0.10
C ARG A 96 -0.12 23.31 -0.65
N VAL A 97 -0.64 22.16 -1.12
CA VAL A 97 0.13 20.97 -1.50
C VAL A 97 0.05 20.71 -3.01
N HIS A 98 -0.44 21.68 -3.79
CA HIS A 98 -0.66 21.54 -5.23
C HIS A 98 0.60 21.08 -6.00
N GLU A 99 1.78 21.58 -5.62
CA GLU A 99 3.07 21.19 -6.19
C GLU A 99 3.46 19.74 -5.82
N SER A 100 3.30 19.33 -4.56
CA SER A 100 3.63 17.97 -4.13
C SER A 100 2.65 16.92 -4.66
N ASP A 101 1.39 17.31 -4.89
CA ASP A 101 0.37 16.44 -5.50
C ASP A 101 0.61 16.21 -6.99
N ARG A 102 1.44 17.03 -7.67
CA ARG A 102 1.87 16.73 -9.05
C ARG A 102 2.57 15.39 -9.16
N TYR A 103 3.35 14.99 -8.15
CA TYR A 103 4.02 13.70 -8.13
C TYR A 103 3.02 12.53 -8.24
N PHE A 104 1.92 12.57 -7.49
CA PHE A 104 0.84 11.58 -7.57
C PHE A 104 0.00 11.72 -8.85
N ARG A 105 -0.01 12.91 -9.48
CA ARG A 105 -0.68 13.17 -10.76
C ARG A 105 0.11 12.66 -11.96
N GLU A 106 1.44 12.69 -11.88
CA GLU A 106 2.38 12.25 -12.90
C GLU A 106 2.70 10.75 -12.77
N GLN A 107 2.71 10.19 -11.56
CA GLN A 107 2.59 8.75 -11.32
C GLN A 107 1.16 8.28 -11.57
N GLN A 108 0.72 8.37 -12.81
CA GLN A 108 -0.43 7.60 -13.29
C GLN A 108 -0.01 6.14 -13.46
N ASP A 109 0.24 5.43 -12.35
CA ASP A 109 0.28 3.98 -12.41
C ASP A 109 -1.08 3.50 -12.92
N GLU A 110 -1.10 2.78 -14.05
CA GLU A 110 -2.30 2.11 -14.50
C GLU A 110 -2.82 1.26 -13.33
N VAL A 111 -4.03 1.55 -12.87
CA VAL A 111 -4.68 0.72 -11.86
C VAL A 111 -4.98 -0.58 -12.58
N VAL A 112 -4.08 -1.55 -12.44
CA VAL A 112 -4.28 -2.91 -12.92
C VAL A 112 -5.52 -3.43 -12.21
N GLN A 113 -6.65 -3.40 -12.91
CA GLN A 113 -7.92 -3.97 -12.48
C GLN A 113 -7.67 -5.47 -12.31
N ARG A 114 -7.47 -5.91 -11.08
CA ARG A 114 -7.30 -7.34 -10.80
C ARG A 114 -8.65 -7.97 -10.51
N PRO A 115 -8.97 -9.11 -11.13
CA PRO A 115 -10.12 -9.88 -10.72
C PRO A 115 -9.91 -10.34 -9.27
N PHE A 116 -10.95 -10.21 -8.45
CA PHE A 116 -10.95 -10.78 -7.10
C PHE A 116 -10.71 -12.29 -7.20
N THR A 117 -9.62 -12.76 -6.59
CA THR A 117 -9.29 -14.19 -6.62
C THR A 117 -10.01 -14.93 -5.49
N PHE A 118 -10.09 -16.25 -5.62
CA PHE A 118 -10.65 -17.10 -4.56
C PHE A 118 -9.87 -16.98 -3.24
N GLY A 119 -8.56 -16.74 -3.31
CA GLY A 119 -7.71 -16.49 -2.14
C GLY A 119 -8.09 -15.22 -1.39
N ASP A 120 -8.35 -14.11 -2.12
CA ASP A 120 -8.79 -12.84 -1.51
C ASP A 120 -10.12 -13.01 -0.78
N TRP A 121 -11.06 -13.77 -1.37
CA TRP A 121 -12.35 -14.07 -0.75
C TRP A 121 -12.19 -14.90 0.53
N LEU A 122 -11.29 -15.89 0.53
CA LEU A 122 -11.02 -16.72 1.70
C LEU A 122 -10.39 -15.91 2.85
N VAL A 123 -9.48 -14.99 2.55
CA VAL A 123 -8.88 -14.08 3.54
C VAL A 123 -9.95 -13.18 4.17
N LEU A 124 -10.86 -12.62 3.36
CA LEU A 124 -11.97 -11.80 3.86
C LEU A 124 -12.92 -12.60 4.76
N LEU A 125 -13.18 -13.86 4.42
CA LEU A 125 -14.02 -14.74 5.24
C LEU A 125 -13.35 -15.03 6.59
N VAL A 126 -12.05 -15.36 6.60
CA VAL A 126 -11.29 -15.58 7.84
C VAL A 126 -11.31 -14.33 8.71
N LEU A 127 -11.05 -13.16 8.14
CA LEU A 127 -11.06 -11.89 8.86
C LEU A 127 -12.44 -11.60 9.50
N THR A 128 -13.52 -11.84 8.74
CA THR A 128 -14.89 -11.67 9.24
C THR A 128 -15.22 -12.67 10.34
N GLY A 129 -14.84 -13.94 10.16
CA GLY A 129 -15.07 -15.00 11.14
C GLY A 129 -14.36 -14.75 12.46
N VAL A 130 -13.09 -14.31 12.40
CA VAL A 130 -12.33 -13.95 13.60
C VAL A 130 -12.91 -12.72 14.29
N MET A 131 -13.37 -11.71 13.54
CA MET A 131 -14.05 -10.55 14.14
C MET A 131 -15.28 -10.97 14.95
N ILE A 132 -16.12 -11.86 14.41
CA ILE A 132 -17.28 -12.40 15.12
C ILE A 132 -16.83 -13.19 16.36
N TRP A 133 -15.77 -14.00 16.23
CA TRP A 133 -15.23 -14.79 17.32
C TRP A 133 -14.68 -13.94 18.47
N VAL A 134 -14.00 -12.84 18.16
CA VAL A 134 -13.50 -11.87 19.16
C VAL A 134 -14.68 -11.23 19.89
N VAL A 135 -15.69 -10.74 19.16
CA VAL A 135 -16.88 -10.12 19.77
C VAL A 135 -17.62 -11.09 20.68
N TRP A 136 -17.80 -12.34 20.23
CA TRP A 136 -18.44 -13.38 21.03
C TRP A 136 -17.64 -13.75 22.28
N GLY A 137 -16.31 -13.90 22.15
CA GLY A 137 -15.42 -14.22 23.26
C GLY A 137 -15.40 -13.14 24.34
N VAL A 138 -15.38 -11.87 23.92
CA VAL A 138 -15.40 -10.73 24.84
C VAL A 138 -16.75 -10.59 25.55
N ILE A 139 -17.88 -10.79 24.84
CA ILE A 139 -19.22 -10.60 25.45
C ILE A 139 -19.60 -11.76 26.38
N VAL A 140 -19.35 -13.01 25.98
CA VAL A 140 -19.85 -14.19 26.72
C VAL A 140 -18.86 -14.68 27.76
N HIS A 141 -17.57 -14.74 27.41
CA HIS A 141 -16.54 -15.33 28.26
C HIS A 141 -15.68 -14.29 28.97
N ALA A 142 -15.97 -12.99 28.78
CA ALA A 142 -15.20 -11.87 29.32
C ALA A 142 -13.69 -12.01 29.08
N TRP A 143 -13.32 -12.53 27.90
CA TRP A 143 -11.93 -12.80 27.53
C TRP A 143 -11.06 -11.55 27.65
N PHE A 144 -9.90 -11.75 28.27
CA PHE A 144 -8.97 -10.67 28.56
C PHE A 144 -7.90 -10.61 27.46
N ILE A 145 -6.90 -9.75 27.67
CA ILE A 145 -5.85 -9.48 26.68
C ILE A 145 -5.15 -10.77 26.16
N PRO A 146 -4.82 -11.78 26.98
CA PRO A 146 -4.13 -12.98 26.50
C PRO A 146 -4.96 -13.81 25.50
N GLU A 147 -6.24 -13.98 25.76
CA GLU A 147 -7.14 -14.76 24.92
C GLU A 147 -7.34 -14.08 23.57
N ILE A 148 -7.56 -12.76 23.58
CA ILE A 148 -7.70 -11.95 22.35
C ILE A 148 -6.41 -12.03 21.52
N ALA A 149 -5.22 -11.97 22.16
CA ALA A 149 -3.94 -12.08 21.47
C ALA A 149 -3.79 -13.45 20.76
N SER A 150 -4.23 -14.55 21.39
CA SER A 150 -4.19 -15.89 20.79
C SER A 150 -5.09 -16.02 19.55
N GLN A 151 -6.23 -15.32 19.53
CA GLN A 151 -7.14 -15.30 18.37
C GLN A 151 -6.51 -14.57 17.18
N PHE A 152 -5.93 -13.38 17.41
CA PHE A 152 -5.22 -12.64 16.37
C PHE A 152 -3.98 -13.38 15.87
N PHE A 153 -3.25 -14.07 16.76
CA PHE A 153 -2.13 -14.92 16.38
C PHE A 153 -2.59 -16.07 15.47
N THR A 154 -3.66 -16.77 15.86
CA THR A 154 -4.25 -17.86 15.06
C THR A 154 -4.70 -17.34 13.70
N MET A 155 -5.35 -16.17 13.66
CA MET A 155 -5.73 -15.50 12.41
C MET A 155 -4.52 -15.23 11.51
N GLY A 156 -3.44 -14.70 12.06
CA GLY A 156 -2.21 -14.42 11.32
C GLY A 156 -1.60 -15.68 10.71
N VAL A 157 -1.56 -16.78 11.46
CA VAL A 157 -1.07 -18.08 10.96
C VAL A 157 -1.97 -18.61 9.84
N VAL A 158 -3.29 -18.56 10.01
CA VAL A 158 -4.26 -19.03 9.00
C VAL A 158 -4.16 -18.20 7.71
N ILE A 159 -4.12 -16.87 7.81
CA ILE A 159 -3.97 -15.97 6.65
C ILE A 159 -2.61 -16.21 5.97
N GLY A 160 -1.54 -16.41 6.75
CA GLY A 160 -0.21 -16.73 6.22
C GLY A 160 -0.21 -18.04 5.42
N LEU A 161 -0.86 -19.09 5.93
CA LEU A 161 -1.01 -20.36 5.21
C LEU A 161 -1.83 -20.19 3.93
N ILE A 162 -2.93 -19.44 3.98
CA ILE A 162 -3.75 -19.15 2.79
C ILE A 162 -2.93 -18.41 1.73
N GLY A 163 -2.11 -17.43 2.12
CA GLY A 163 -1.23 -16.70 1.19
C GLY A 163 -0.14 -17.57 0.56
N VAL A 164 0.28 -18.66 1.20
CA VAL A 164 1.22 -19.64 0.61
C VAL A 164 0.50 -20.59 -0.35
N ILE A 165 -0.70 -21.06 0.01
CA ILE A 165 -1.47 -22.02 -0.78
C ILE A 165 -2.10 -21.35 -2.00
N PHE A 166 -2.58 -20.12 -1.85
CA PHE A 166 -3.18 -19.27 -2.88
C PHE A 166 -2.33 -18.00 -3.04
N PRO A 167 -1.15 -18.08 -3.68
CA PRO A 167 -0.31 -16.92 -3.87
C PRO A 167 -1.08 -15.86 -4.68
N PRO A 168 -1.10 -14.60 -4.22
CA PRO A 168 -1.75 -13.53 -4.97
C PRO A 168 -1.04 -13.36 -6.31
N GLN A 169 -1.81 -13.14 -7.39
CA GLN A 169 -1.31 -12.91 -8.76
C GLN A 169 -0.24 -11.80 -8.88
N ARG A 170 -0.05 -10.98 -7.84
CA ARG A 170 1.07 -10.02 -7.74
C ARG A 170 2.44 -10.67 -7.81
N TYR A 171 2.56 -11.93 -7.36
CA TYR A 171 3.84 -12.60 -7.35
C TYR A 171 4.29 -13.03 -8.74
N ASP A 172 3.38 -13.52 -9.58
CA ASP A 172 3.71 -13.95 -10.95
C ASP A 172 3.86 -12.75 -11.88
N ASP A 173 2.93 -11.80 -11.88
CA ASP A 173 2.98 -10.62 -12.77
C ASP A 173 4.20 -9.71 -12.53
N GLN A 174 4.59 -9.51 -11.27
CA GLN A 174 5.79 -8.72 -10.94
C GLN A 174 7.09 -9.52 -11.17
N ARG A 175 7.06 -10.86 -11.00
CA ARG A 175 8.19 -11.71 -11.41
C ARG A 175 8.37 -11.69 -12.91
N ASP A 176 7.28 -11.81 -13.67
CA ASP A 176 7.29 -11.82 -15.12
C ASP A 176 7.71 -10.46 -15.67
N GLY A 177 7.20 -9.35 -15.09
CA GLY A 177 7.63 -8.00 -15.44
C GLY A 177 9.13 -7.77 -15.17
N VAL A 178 9.64 -8.19 -14.01
CA VAL A 178 11.07 -8.10 -13.69
C VAL A 178 11.92 -9.02 -14.59
N LEU A 179 11.44 -10.23 -14.91
CA LEU A 179 12.13 -11.17 -15.80
C LEU A 179 12.15 -10.67 -17.25
N ILE A 180 11.05 -10.07 -17.73
CA ILE A 180 10.97 -9.49 -19.08
C ILE A 180 11.89 -8.28 -19.19
N HIS A 181 11.93 -7.41 -18.18
CA HIS A 181 12.82 -6.24 -18.18
C HIS A 181 14.29 -6.68 -18.19
N ARG A 182 14.66 -7.68 -17.39
CA ARG A 182 16.01 -8.25 -17.37
C ARG A 182 16.39 -8.88 -18.72
N ARG A 183 15.45 -9.60 -19.34
CA ARG A 183 15.67 -10.24 -20.65
C ARG A 183 15.84 -9.22 -21.76
N GLY A 184 15.13 -8.09 -21.69
CA GLY A 184 15.33 -6.96 -22.60
C GLY A 184 16.70 -6.32 -22.43
N GLU A 185 17.13 -6.07 -21.19
CA GLU A 185 18.46 -5.52 -20.89
C GLU A 185 19.61 -6.47 -21.31
N ASP A 186 19.42 -7.77 -21.16
CA ASP A 186 20.37 -8.80 -21.61
C ASP A 186 20.41 -8.91 -23.15
N ASP A 187 19.26 -8.82 -23.84
CA ASP A 187 19.20 -8.82 -25.32
C ASP A 187 19.83 -7.54 -25.91
N ASP A 188 19.57 -6.38 -25.32
CA ASP A 188 20.19 -5.12 -25.71
C ASP A 188 21.70 -5.12 -25.46
N ARG A 189 22.16 -5.68 -24.33
CA ARG A 189 23.58 -5.86 -24.06
C ARG A 189 24.23 -6.85 -25.04
N ALA A 190 23.55 -7.93 -25.41
CA ALA A 190 24.02 -8.89 -26.41
C ALA A 190 24.11 -8.26 -27.82
N ARG A 191 23.13 -7.42 -28.20
CA ARG A 191 23.15 -6.66 -29.47
C ARG A 191 24.25 -5.60 -29.50
N LEU A 192 24.48 -4.91 -28.38
CA LEU A 192 25.57 -3.93 -28.26
C LEU A 192 26.94 -4.63 -28.28
N ALA A 193 27.10 -5.77 -27.61
CA ALA A 193 28.32 -6.57 -27.68
C ALA A 193 28.57 -7.13 -29.10
N GLY A 194 27.53 -7.64 -29.77
CA GLY A 194 27.60 -8.10 -31.16
C GLY A 194 27.93 -6.96 -32.14
N GLY A 195 27.30 -5.79 -31.97
CA GLY A 195 27.56 -4.59 -32.78
C GLY A 195 28.94 -3.97 -32.53
N PHE A 196 29.45 -4.05 -31.30
CA PHE A 196 30.81 -3.62 -30.95
C PHE A 196 31.85 -4.59 -31.51
N CYS A 197 31.60 -5.90 -31.44
CA CYS A 197 32.47 -6.91 -32.03
C CYS A 197 32.50 -6.78 -33.56
N GLN A 198 31.35 -6.52 -34.20
CA GLN A 198 31.27 -6.34 -35.66
C GLN A 198 31.88 -5.01 -36.13
N LYS A 199 31.74 -3.92 -35.37
CA LYS A 199 32.44 -2.65 -35.66
C LYS A 199 33.95 -2.72 -35.38
N ALA A 200 34.38 -3.42 -34.33
CA ALA A 200 35.79 -3.64 -34.04
C ALA A 200 36.45 -4.54 -35.11
N PHE A 201 35.75 -5.58 -35.59
CA PHE A 201 36.22 -6.44 -36.68
C PHE A 201 36.28 -5.70 -38.02
N CYS A 202 35.29 -4.84 -38.34
CA CYS A 202 35.34 -3.98 -39.52
C CYS A 202 36.50 -2.96 -39.45
N CYS A 203 36.75 -2.35 -38.29
CA CYS A 203 37.83 -1.37 -38.10
C CYS A 203 39.23 -2.02 -38.16
N TRP A 204 39.37 -3.26 -37.67
CA TRP A 204 40.59 -4.05 -37.80
C TRP A 204 40.86 -4.48 -39.25
N SER A 205 39.82 -4.84 -40.01
CA SER A 205 39.97 -5.20 -41.43
C SER A 205 40.35 -4.02 -42.34
N ALA A 206 40.01 -2.79 -41.94
CA ALA A 206 40.29 -1.58 -42.72
C ALA A 206 41.71 -0.99 -42.52
N THR A 207 42.47 -1.49 -41.55
CA THR A 207 43.83 -0.97 -41.22
C THR A 207 44.98 -1.88 -41.68
N ALA A 208 44.71 -3.04 -42.25
CA ALA A 208 45.73 -3.93 -42.80
C ALA A 208 46.04 -3.62 -44.29
N LYS A 209 46.80 -2.54 -44.56
CA LYS A 209 47.52 -2.40 -45.83
C LYS A 209 48.86 -3.16 -45.75
N PRO A 210 49.19 -4.07 -46.68
CA PRO A 210 50.50 -4.71 -46.72
C PRO A 210 51.56 -3.69 -47.18
N GLY A 211 52.43 -3.29 -46.26
CA GLY A 211 53.63 -2.50 -46.56
C GLY A 211 54.66 -3.33 -47.33
N LYS A 212 55.20 -2.76 -48.41
CA LYS A 212 56.24 -3.37 -49.26
C LYS A 212 57.56 -3.54 -48.48
N PRO A 213 58.38 -4.56 -48.78
CA PRO A 213 59.71 -4.68 -48.21
C PRO A 213 60.71 -3.81 -48.99
N GLN A 214 61.39 -2.88 -48.31
CA GLN A 214 62.55 -2.18 -48.86
C GLN A 214 63.83 -2.75 -48.22
N ARG A 215 64.65 -3.41 -49.06
CA ARG A 215 66.06 -3.74 -48.78
C ARG A 215 66.94 -2.56 -49.21
N ALA A 216 67.73 -2.02 -48.28
CA ALA A 216 68.98 -1.28 -48.47
C ALA A 216 69.62 -1.16 -47.07
N GLN A 217 70.92 -1.22 -46.80
CA GLN A 217 72.16 -1.41 -47.56
C GLN A 217 73.25 -1.71 -46.50
N TYR A 218 74.26 -2.52 -46.85
CA TYR A 218 75.52 -2.61 -46.11
C TYR A 218 76.38 -1.36 -46.35
N ALA A 219 77.05 -0.81 -45.33
CA ALA A 219 78.36 -0.15 -45.46
C ALA A 219 79.02 0.10 -44.09
N ALA A 220 80.27 -0.38 -43.98
CA ALA A 220 81.30 -0.18 -42.93
C ALA A 220 81.14 -0.95 -41.61
#